data_AF-A0A8T4YIF4-F1
#
_entry.id   AF-A0A8T4YIF4-F1
#
_cell.length_a   1.000
_cell.length_b   1.000
_cell.length_c   1.000
_cell.angle_alpha   90.00
_cell.angle_beta   90.00
_cell.angle_gamma   90.00
#
_symmetry.space_group_name_H-M   'P 1'
#
loop_
_entity.id
_entity.type
_entity.pdbx_description
1 polymer ?
#
loop_
_entity_poly.entity_id
_entity_poly.type
_entity_poly.pdbx_seq_one_letter_code
_entity_poly.pdbx_strand_id
1 'polypeptide(L)'
;MYDISRLRKNSEKLESYLASIPSDNQVFAKARKDYQIEEKIIEGLKKYAKDAFIVVFSAEWCPDCANNLPRLAKISKEAGIEARVFGHLIRDPLNPKERWRIPPSPPEVREFNVVKIPLILVFSKKGEKLGEIVENPPEGMSLEEALLKILEG
;
A
#
# COMPACT_ATOMS: atom_id res chain seq x y z
N MET A 1 -6.17 -15.42 -10.45
CA MET A 1 -4.99 -15.45 -9.57
C MET A 1 -3.93 -14.56 -10.20
N TYR A 2 -3.35 -13.64 -9.43
CA TYR A 2 -2.36 -12.67 -9.91
C TYR A 2 -0.94 -13.25 -9.90
N ASP A 3 -0.12 -12.88 -10.89
CA ASP A 3 1.28 -13.27 -10.92
C ASP A 3 2.10 -12.39 -9.96
N ILE A 4 2.39 -12.92 -8.77
CA ILE A 4 3.19 -12.23 -7.74
C ILE A 4 4.60 -11.89 -8.23
N SER A 5 5.21 -12.72 -9.09
CA SER A 5 6.54 -12.45 -9.64
C SER A 5 6.51 -11.27 -10.60
N ARG A 6 5.47 -11.16 -11.44
CA ARG A 6 5.25 -9.99 -12.30
C ARG A 6 4.99 -8.74 -11.47
N LEU A 7 4.07 -8.80 -10.50
CA LEU A 7 3.80 -7.66 -9.62
C LEU A 7 5.06 -7.20 -8.91
N ARG A 8 5.87 -8.13 -8.41
CA ARG A 8 7.17 -7.86 -7.78
C ARG A 8 8.14 -7.14 -8.70
N LYS A 9 8.23 -7.58 -9.96
CA LYS A 9 9.13 -7.02 -10.96
C LYS A 9 8.73 -5.60 -11.37
N ASN A 10 7.42 -5.36 -11.47
CA ASN A 10 6.88 -4.11 -12.01
C ASN A 10 6.68 -3.02 -10.94
N SER A 11 6.86 -3.35 -9.66
CA SER A 11 6.67 -2.42 -8.55
C SER A 11 7.94 -2.19 -7.75
N GLU A 12 8.02 -1.02 -7.13
CA GLU A 12 9.14 -0.64 -6.29
C GLU A 12 8.99 -1.22 -4.88
N LYS A 13 10.09 -1.31 -4.13
CA LYS A 13 9.99 -1.59 -2.69
C LYS A 13 9.38 -0.37 -2.00
N LEU A 14 8.40 -0.60 -1.12
CA LEU A 14 7.71 0.49 -0.41
C LEU A 14 8.70 1.39 0.36
N GLU A 15 9.71 0.81 0.99
CA GLU A 15 10.74 1.54 1.74
C GLU A 15 11.58 2.45 0.84
N SER A 16 11.96 1.96 -0.34
CA SER A 16 12.74 2.72 -1.33
C SER A 16 11.93 3.89 -1.89
N TYR A 17 10.66 3.65 -2.22
CA TYR A 17 9.73 4.70 -2.66
C TYR A 17 9.53 5.77 -1.58
N LEU A 18 9.36 5.38 -0.32
CA LEU A 18 9.25 6.35 0.77
C LEU A 18 10.54 7.14 0.99
N ALA A 19 11.71 6.53 0.78
CA ALA A 19 13.00 7.21 0.89
C ALA A 19 13.23 8.23 -0.24
N SER A 20 12.60 8.07 -1.41
CA SER A 20 12.70 9.04 -2.51
C SER A 20 11.79 10.26 -2.35
N ILE A 21 10.81 10.22 -1.43
CA ILE A 21 9.95 11.37 -1.15
C ILE A 21 10.77 12.43 -0.38
N PRO A 22 10.82 13.68 -0.86
CA PRO A 22 11.54 14.78 -0.21
C PRO A 22 11.17 14.94 1.27
N SER A 23 12.18 15.14 2.12
CA SER A 23 12.04 15.23 3.57
C SER A 23 11.29 16.48 4.05
N ASP A 24 11.17 17.51 3.20
CA ASP A 24 10.39 18.71 3.43
C ASP A 24 8.88 18.50 3.22
N ASN A 25 8.46 17.31 2.77
CA ASN A 25 7.06 16.90 2.81
C ASN A 25 6.62 16.66 4.27
N GLN A 26 6.20 17.75 4.93
CA GLN A 26 5.87 17.78 6.35
C GLN A 26 4.78 16.78 6.75
N VAL A 27 3.86 16.45 5.84
CA VAL A 27 2.77 15.50 6.10
C VAL A 27 3.32 14.07 6.23
N PHE A 28 4.15 13.63 5.28
CA PHE A 28 4.81 12.33 5.34
C PHE A 28 5.80 12.26 6.53
N ALA A 29 6.52 13.34 6.82
CA ALA A 29 7.46 13.39 7.94
C ALA A 29 6.76 13.25 9.30
N LYS A 30 5.63 13.93 9.49
CA LYS A 30 4.83 13.85 10.73
C LYS A 30 4.24 12.44 10.93
N ALA A 31 3.63 11.87 9.89
CA ALA A 31 3.03 10.53 9.96
C ALA A 31 4.05 9.44 10.32
N ARG A 32 5.32 9.56 9.88
CA ARG A 32 6.41 8.65 10.27
C ARG A 32 6.75 8.73 11.76
N LYS A 33 6.72 9.94 12.33
CA LYS A 33 7.18 10.19 13.70
C LYS A 33 6.16 9.78 14.75
N ASP A 34 4.88 10.01 14.48
CA ASP A 34 3.83 9.89 15.49
C ASP A 34 3.24 8.46 15.59
N TYR A 35 3.53 7.58 14.62
CA TYR A 35 2.93 6.25 14.60
C TYR A 35 3.61 5.26 15.53
N GLN A 36 2.91 4.88 16.60
CA GLN A 36 3.28 3.78 17.49
C GLN A 36 2.55 2.51 17.06
N ILE A 37 3.26 1.40 17.03
CA ILE A 37 2.69 0.12 16.64
C ILE A 37 2.17 -0.61 17.87
N GLU A 38 1.05 -1.30 17.76
CA GLU A 38 0.56 -2.24 18.75
C GLU A 38 1.22 -3.62 18.57
N GLU A 39 2.19 -3.91 19.43
CA GLU A 39 3.04 -5.13 19.34
C GLU A 39 2.22 -6.43 19.24
N LYS A 40 1.09 -6.50 19.98
CA LYS A 40 0.22 -7.69 19.98
C LYS A 40 -0.34 -7.99 18.59
N ILE A 41 -0.72 -6.97 17.83
CA ILE A 41 -1.28 -7.14 16.48
C ILE A 41 -0.16 -7.52 15.51
N ILE A 42 1.04 -6.96 15.67
CA ILE A 42 2.21 -7.34 14.87
C ILE A 42 2.58 -8.81 15.05
N GLU A 43 2.53 -9.33 16.27
CA GLU A 43 2.76 -10.77 16.50
C GLU A 43 1.74 -11.65 15.78
N GLY A 44 0.50 -11.16 15.62
CA GLY A 44 -0.51 -11.78 14.75
C GLY A 44 -0.08 -11.75 13.28
N LEU A 45 0.33 -10.58 12.78
CA LEU A 45 0.75 -10.37 11.40
C LEU A 45 2.01 -11.18 11.01
N LYS A 46 2.96 -11.34 11.94
CA LYS A 46 4.20 -12.12 11.73
C LYS A 46 3.92 -13.57 11.33
N LYS A 47 2.79 -14.14 11.77
CA LYS A 47 2.37 -15.50 11.37
C LYS A 47 2.17 -15.64 9.86
N TYR A 48 1.85 -14.53 9.18
CA TYR A 48 1.59 -14.47 7.75
C TYR A 48 2.76 -13.92 6.93
N ALA A 49 3.90 -13.61 7.55
CA ALA A 49 5.07 -13.00 6.90
C ALA A 49 5.50 -13.70 5.60
N LYS A 50 5.46 -15.04 5.60
CA LYS A 50 5.87 -15.87 4.46
C LYS A 50 4.75 -16.13 3.47
N ASP A 51 3.49 -15.97 3.88
CA ASP A 51 2.31 -16.35 3.10
C ASP A 51 1.61 -15.16 2.44
N ALA A 52 1.90 -13.94 2.91
CA ALA A 52 1.30 -12.71 2.43
C ALA A 52 2.23 -11.90 1.49
N PHE A 53 1.61 -11.10 0.63
CA PHE A 53 2.25 -10.12 -0.22
C PHE A 53 1.35 -8.90 -0.35
N ILE A 54 1.90 -7.71 -0.09
CA ILE A 54 1.13 -6.46 -0.13
C ILE A 54 1.58 -5.63 -1.33
N VAL A 55 0.60 -5.09 -2.05
CA VAL A 55 0.81 -4.05 -3.07
C VAL A 55 0.00 -2.83 -2.69
N VAL A 56 0.59 -1.64 -2.83
CA VAL A 56 -0.14 -0.38 -2.66
C VAL A 56 0.00 0.51 -3.89
N PHE A 57 -1.09 1.14 -4.30
CA PHE A 57 -1.09 2.23 -5.28
C PHE A 57 -1.04 3.58 -4.57
N SER A 58 -0.13 4.46 -4.96
CA SER A 58 0.12 5.71 -4.22
C SER A 58 0.64 6.85 -5.10
N ALA A 59 0.49 8.08 -4.59
CA ALA A 59 1.14 9.26 -5.12
C ALA A 59 1.60 10.19 -3.99
N GLU A 60 2.58 11.04 -4.27
CA GLU A 60 3.20 11.96 -3.30
C GLU A 60 2.28 13.13 -2.94
N TRP A 61 1.38 13.51 -3.86
CA TRP A 61 0.41 14.59 -3.68
C TRP A 61 -0.83 14.17 -2.89
N CYS A 62 -0.96 12.88 -2.56
CA CYS A 62 -2.15 12.30 -1.95
C CYS A 62 -2.06 12.37 -0.41
N PRO A 63 -2.95 13.12 0.28
CA PRO A 63 -2.90 13.27 1.74
C PRO A 63 -3.13 11.97 2.50
N ASP A 64 -4.10 11.14 2.08
CA ASP A 64 -4.34 9.83 2.69
C ASP A 64 -3.13 8.90 2.54
N CYS A 65 -2.41 9.02 1.42
CA CYS A 65 -1.20 8.26 1.16
C CYS A 65 -0.09 8.69 2.11
N ALA A 66 0.04 10.01 2.36
CA ALA A 66 0.98 10.56 3.34
C ALA A 66 0.72 10.05 4.77
N ASN A 67 -0.54 9.80 5.11
CA ASN A 67 -0.92 9.24 6.41
C ASN A 67 -0.67 7.73 6.50
N ASN A 68 -1.06 6.96 5.49
CA ASN A 68 -1.12 5.50 5.60
C ASN A 68 0.13 4.76 5.10
N LEU A 69 0.87 5.27 4.10
CA LEU A 69 2.06 4.57 3.60
C LEU A 69 3.19 4.47 4.63
N PRO A 70 3.54 5.54 5.38
CA PRO A 70 4.52 5.43 6.45
C PRO A 70 4.19 4.35 7.48
N ARG A 71 2.91 4.25 7.85
CA ARG A 71 2.40 3.25 8.79
C ARG A 71 2.53 1.85 8.17
N LEU A 72 2.05 1.68 6.94
CA LEU A 72 2.16 0.43 6.20
C LEU A 72 3.60 -0.05 6.10
N ALA A 73 4.55 0.83 5.82
CA ALA A 73 5.96 0.48 5.72
C ALA A 73 6.51 0.01 7.07
N LYS A 74 6.19 0.71 8.16
CA LYS A 74 6.59 0.30 9.51
C LYS A 74 6.00 -1.06 9.88
N ILE A 75 4.69 -1.23 9.69
CA ILE A 75 3.96 -2.49 9.95
C ILE A 75 4.59 -3.64 9.14
N SER A 76 4.75 -3.46 7.83
CA SER A 76 5.25 -4.49 6.93
C SER A 76 6.68 -4.91 7.29
N LYS A 77 7.52 -3.94 7.66
CA LYS A 77 8.89 -4.18 8.13
C LYS A 77 8.91 -4.99 9.42
N GLU A 78 8.17 -4.57 10.45
CA GLU A 78 8.14 -5.27 11.75
C GLU A 78 7.46 -6.65 11.68
N ALA A 79 6.43 -6.78 10.84
CA ALA A 79 5.75 -8.05 10.59
C ALA A 79 6.53 -8.99 9.65
N GLY A 80 7.53 -8.48 8.92
CA GLY A 80 8.26 -9.25 7.90
C GLY A 80 7.44 -9.56 6.65
N ILE A 81 6.35 -8.83 6.40
CA ILE A 81 5.52 -8.99 5.20
C ILE A 81 6.10 -8.15 4.07
N GLU A 82 6.28 -8.77 2.90
CA GLU A 82 6.77 -8.05 1.72
C GLU A 82 5.70 -7.08 1.20
N ALA A 83 6.02 -5.78 1.20
CA ALA A 83 5.18 -4.72 0.67
C ALA A 83 5.85 -3.97 -0.49
N ARG A 84 5.10 -3.79 -1.58
CA ARG A 84 5.55 -3.13 -2.80
C ARG A 84 4.58 -2.04 -3.24
N VAL A 85 5.05 -1.12 -4.07
CA VAL A 85 4.29 0.07 -4.44
C VAL A 85 4.31 0.32 -5.94
N PHE A 86 3.13 0.59 -6.47
CA PHE A 86 2.92 1.26 -7.75
C PHE A 86 2.75 2.75 -7.45
N GLY A 87 3.87 3.45 -7.41
CA GLY A 87 3.97 4.85 -7.00
C GLY A 87 3.75 5.85 -8.14
N HIS A 88 3.98 7.12 -7.83
CA HIS A 88 4.06 8.21 -8.81
C HIS A 88 2.80 8.40 -9.66
N LEU A 89 1.61 8.03 -9.15
CA LEU A 89 0.40 8.15 -9.94
C LEU A 89 0.06 9.61 -10.25
N ILE A 90 -0.33 9.87 -11.50
CA ILE A 90 -0.78 11.18 -11.97
C ILE A 90 -2.21 11.07 -12.49
N ARG A 91 -3.11 11.91 -11.98
CA ARG A 91 -4.49 12.02 -12.49
C ARG A 91 -4.51 12.61 -13.90
N ASP A 92 -5.46 12.18 -14.71
CA ASP A 92 -5.74 12.75 -16.03
C ASP A 92 -7.15 13.36 -16.10
N PRO A 93 -7.41 14.49 -15.40
CA PRO A 93 -8.75 15.02 -15.23
C PRO A 93 -9.43 15.48 -16.53
N LEU A 94 -8.65 15.67 -17.60
CA LEU A 94 -9.15 16.08 -18.93
C LEU A 94 -9.56 14.88 -19.80
N ASN A 95 -9.27 13.65 -19.36
CA ASN A 95 -9.56 12.45 -20.11
C ASN A 95 -10.80 11.75 -19.53
N PRO A 96 -11.95 11.76 -20.22
CA PRO A 96 -13.17 11.14 -19.71
C PRO A 96 -13.13 9.60 -19.73
N LYS A 97 -12.15 9.00 -20.42
CA LYS A 97 -12.02 7.54 -20.56
C LYS A 97 -11.02 6.93 -19.58
N GLU A 98 -10.07 7.73 -19.10
CA GLU A 98 -8.97 7.26 -18.26
C GLU A 98 -8.78 8.18 -17.07
N ARG A 99 -8.79 7.62 -15.87
CA ARG A 99 -8.59 8.38 -14.62
C ARG A 99 -7.13 8.77 -14.41
N TRP A 100 -6.22 7.93 -14.88
CA TRP A 100 -4.78 8.03 -14.64
C TRP A 100 -4.04 8.27 -15.94
N ARG A 101 -3.09 9.20 -15.92
CA ARG A 101 -2.21 9.44 -17.05
C ARG A 101 -1.16 8.33 -17.09
N ILE A 102 -1.15 7.56 -18.18
CA ILE A 102 -0.25 6.43 -18.40
C ILE A 102 0.54 6.71 -19.69
N PRO A 103 1.86 7.01 -19.64
CA PRO A 103 2.71 7.26 -18.45
C PRO A 103 2.47 8.64 -17.79
N PRO A 104 2.94 8.89 -16.54
CA PRO A 104 3.88 8.07 -15.76
C PRO A 104 3.23 7.06 -14.82
N SER A 105 1.90 7.06 -14.67
CA SER A 105 1.22 6.00 -13.93
C SER A 105 1.46 4.65 -14.62
N PRO A 106 1.60 3.54 -13.87
CA PRO A 106 1.80 2.22 -14.43
C PRO A 106 0.49 1.69 -15.03
N PRO A 107 0.54 0.83 -16.06
CA PRO A 107 -0.66 0.25 -16.68
C PRO A 107 -1.51 -0.58 -15.72
N GLU A 108 -0.93 -1.08 -14.62
CA GLU A 108 -1.60 -1.85 -13.56
C GLU A 108 -2.77 -1.07 -12.93
N VAL A 109 -2.81 0.26 -13.01
CA VAL A 109 -3.98 1.03 -12.54
C VAL A 109 -5.27 0.63 -13.28
N ARG A 110 -5.18 0.14 -14.53
CA ARG A 110 -6.32 -0.43 -15.27
C ARG A 110 -6.65 -1.83 -14.80
N GLU A 111 -5.63 -2.68 -14.63
CA GLU A 111 -5.78 -4.08 -14.20
C GLU A 111 -6.48 -4.18 -12.84
N PHE A 112 -6.13 -3.28 -11.92
CA PHE A 112 -6.71 -3.23 -10.58
C PHE A 112 -7.90 -2.26 -10.47
N ASN A 113 -8.33 -1.65 -11.57
CA ASN A 113 -9.39 -0.63 -11.60
C ASN A 113 -9.24 0.41 -10.48
N VAL A 114 -8.05 1.02 -10.40
CA VAL A 114 -7.72 1.93 -9.31
C VAL A 114 -8.57 3.19 -9.42
N VAL A 115 -9.46 3.39 -8.45
CA VAL A 115 -10.36 4.55 -8.40
C VAL A 115 -9.86 5.57 -7.37
N LYS A 116 -9.43 5.10 -6.22
CA LYS A 116 -9.00 5.89 -5.06
C LYS A 116 -7.64 5.43 -4.59
N ILE A 117 -6.90 6.32 -3.92
CA ILE A 117 -5.59 6.01 -3.36
C ILE A 117 -5.45 6.57 -1.92
N PRO A 118 -4.70 5.89 -1.03
CA PRO A 118 -3.99 4.65 -1.31
C PRO A 118 -4.95 3.46 -1.47
N LEU A 119 -4.67 2.60 -2.45
CA LEU A 119 -5.35 1.31 -2.57
C LEU A 119 -4.35 0.25 -2.14
N ILE A 120 -4.56 -0.33 -0.96
CA ILE A 120 -3.72 -1.38 -0.39
C ILE A 120 -4.39 -2.71 -0.69
N LEU A 121 -3.67 -3.60 -1.36
CA LEU A 121 -4.12 -4.92 -1.78
C LEU A 121 -3.30 -5.98 -1.06
N VAL A 122 -3.97 -6.94 -0.46
CA VAL A 122 -3.34 -8.07 0.23
C VAL A 122 -3.55 -9.33 -0.59
N PHE A 123 -2.45 -10.01 -0.89
CA PHE A 123 -2.46 -11.26 -1.64
C PHE A 123 -1.83 -12.38 -0.83
N SER A 124 -2.24 -13.62 -1.11
CA SER A 124 -1.44 -14.78 -0.78
C SER A 124 -0.23 -14.87 -1.72
N LYS A 125 0.85 -15.55 -1.32
CA LYS A 125 2.00 -15.81 -2.21
C LYS A 125 1.63 -16.62 -3.46
N LYS A 126 0.48 -17.29 -3.46
CA LYS A 126 -0.06 -17.99 -4.64
C LYS A 126 -0.70 -17.03 -5.63
N GLY A 127 -1.00 -15.78 -5.25
CA GLY A 127 -1.61 -14.78 -6.12
C GLY A 127 -3.12 -14.61 -5.92
N GLU A 128 -3.70 -15.21 -4.89
CA GLU A 128 -5.09 -14.96 -4.54
C GLU A 128 -5.20 -13.60 -3.85
N LYS A 129 -6.19 -12.78 -4.24
CA LYS A 129 -6.49 -11.52 -3.56
C LYS A 129 -7.32 -11.84 -2.32
N LEU A 130 -6.74 -11.62 -1.14
CA LEU A 130 -7.36 -11.89 0.15
C LEU A 130 -8.26 -10.73 0.59
N GLY A 131 -7.87 -9.50 0.25
CA GLY A 131 -8.65 -8.32 0.57
C GLY A 131 -8.00 -7.02 0.12
N GLU A 132 -8.66 -5.92 0.44
CA GLU A 132 -8.18 -4.57 0.13
C GLU A 132 -8.60 -3.54 1.18
N ILE A 133 -7.85 -2.45 1.24
CA ILE A 133 -8.15 -1.26 2.03
C ILE A 133 -8.08 -0.06 1.09
N VAL A 134 -9.15 0.73 1.03
CA VAL A 134 -9.30 1.85 0.12
C VAL A 134 -9.27 3.15 0.90
N GLU A 135 -8.29 4.01 0.61
CA GLU A 135 -7.99 5.29 1.28
C GLU A 135 -7.56 5.12 2.73
N ASN A 136 -8.46 4.65 3.59
CA ASN A 136 -8.30 4.51 5.04
C ASN A 136 -8.80 3.14 5.52
N PRO A 137 -8.31 2.64 6.67
CA PRO A 137 -8.86 1.44 7.28
C PRO A 137 -10.35 1.63 7.63
N PRO A 138 -11.11 0.52 7.79
CA PRO A 138 -12.50 0.58 8.25
C PRO A 138 -12.64 1.42 9.53
N GLU A 139 -13.79 2.07 9.69
CA GLU A 139 -14.07 2.92 10.84
C GLU A 139 -13.86 2.15 12.16
N GLY A 140 -13.14 2.78 13.09
CA GLY A 140 -12.80 2.18 14.38
C GLY A 140 -11.64 1.19 14.36
N MET A 141 -11.01 0.93 13.20
CA MET A 141 -9.83 0.08 13.09
C MET A 141 -8.57 0.88 12.75
N SER A 142 -7.46 0.46 13.33
CA SER A 142 -6.13 0.79 12.86
C SER A 142 -5.80 0.06 11.54
N LEU A 143 -4.72 0.50 10.88
CA LEU A 143 -4.28 -0.14 9.65
C LEU A 143 -3.80 -1.59 9.87
N GLU A 144 -3.10 -1.85 10.98
CA GLU A 144 -2.63 -3.18 11.36
C GLU A 144 -3.76 -4.14 11.73
N GLU A 145 -4.81 -3.67 12.42
CA GLU A 145 -6.02 -4.47 12.68
C GLU A 145 -6.72 -4.85 11.38
N ALA A 146 -6.88 -3.89 10.47
CA ALA A 146 -7.52 -4.13 9.18
C ALA A 146 -6.73 -5.15 8.34
N LEU A 147 -5.40 -5.04 8.32
CA LEU A 147 -4.52 -6.01 7.66
C LEU A 147 -4.62 -7.40 8.29
N LEU A 148 -4.61 -7.48 9.62
CA LEU A 148 -4.69 -8.76 10.33
C LEU A 148 -6.03 -9.44 10.05
N LYS A 149 -7.13 -8.69 10.10
CA LYS A 149 -8.47 -9.19 9.77
C LYS A 149 -8.54 -9.78 8.36
N ILE A 150 -7.96 -9.10 7.36
CA ILE A 150 -7.90 -9.62 5.97
C ILE A 150 -7.13 -10.95 5.90
N LEU A 151 -6.08 -11.10 6.70
CA LEU A 151 -5.23 -12.29 6.69
C LEU A 151 -5.85 -13.47 7.46
N GLU A 152 -6.69 -13.19 8.45
CA GLU A 152 -7.41 -14.21 9.23
C GLU A 152 -8.66 -14.75 8.51
N GLY A 153 -9.26 -13.96 7.61
CA GLY A 153 -10.45 -14.33 6.82
C GLY A 153 -11.74 -13.84 7.45
#